data_AF-A0A5U0U772-F1
#
_entry.id   AF-A0A5U0U772-F1
#
_cell.length_a   1.000
_cell.length_b   1.000
_cell.length_c   1.000
_cell.angle_alpha   90.00
_cell.angle_beta   90.00
_cell.angle_gamma   90.00
#
_symmetry.space_group_name_H-M   'P 1'
#
loop_
_entity.id
_entity.type
_entity.pdbx_description
1 polymer ?
#
loop_
_entity_poly.entity_id
_entity_poly.type
_entity_poly.pdbx_seq_one_letter_code
_entity_poly.pdbx_strand_id
1 'polypeptide(L)'
;MEIKLVKYWKIELFEQSKNKSVISNMMNEPKRPFFTGYSKEPIKPNKLQGGDFISLAPSPDSIETKSVRTYRVDEINCTPIYEQPVDAFADAAEPLIKWLNENANPHSQVVVTSTGAELLIGERVYNTEKFLKD
;
A
#
# COMPACT_ATOMS: atom_id res chain seq x y z
N MET A 1 18.16 6.23 15.24
CA MET A 1 17.90 5.35 14.08
C MET A 1 16.65 4.57 14.44
N GLU A 2 15.52 4.87 13.81
CA GLU A 2 14.24 4.25 14.15
C GLU A 2 14.14 2.91 13.41
N ILE A 3 14.00 1.80 14.14
CA ILE A 3 13.89 0.46 13.56
C ILE A 3 12.43 0.25 13.18
N LYS A 4 12.10 0.37 11.89
CA LYS A 4 10.76 0.05 11.39
C LYS A 4 10.56 -1.47 11.40
N LEU A 5 9.51 -1.94 12.06
CA LEU A 5 9.15 -3.36 12.10
C LEU A 5 8.67 -3.82 10.72
N VAL A 6 9.23 -4.92 10.21
CA VAL A 6 8.76 -5.52 8.96
C VAL A 6 7.48 -6.30 9.24
N LYS A 7 6.38 -5.90 8.60
CA LYS A 7 5.07 -6.57 8.68
C LYS A 7 5.09 -7.89 7.90
N TYR A 8 5.56 -7.82 6.65
CA TYR A 8 5.72 -8.97 5.75
C TYR A 8 6.65 -8.59 4.59
N TRP A 9 6.95 -9.56 3.73
CA TRP A 9 7.76 -9.40 2.52
C TRP A 9 6.89 -9.56 1.28
N LYS A 10 6.97 -8.59 0.38
CA LYS A 10 6.47 -8.71 -0.98
C LYS A 10 7.53 -9.43 -1.81
N ILE A 11 7.14 -10.54 -2.43
CA ILE A 11 8.01 -11.38 -3.25
C ILE A 11 7.53 -11.31 -4.69
N GLU A 12 8.41 -10.88 -5.58
CA GLU A 12 8.15 -10.77 -7.01
C GLU A 12 9.04 -11.77 -7.76
N LEU A 13 8.41 -12.66 -8.52
CA LEU A 13 9.07 -13.71 -9.29
C LEU A 13 9.08 -13.31 -10.77
N PHE A 14 10.26 -13.41 -11.37
CA PHE A 14 10.48 -13.06 -12.77
C PHE A 14 11.03 -14.23 -13.56
N GLU A 15 10.57 -14.33 -14.80
CA GLU A 15 11.04 -15.27 -15.81
C GLU A 15 11.79 -14.43 -16.85
N GLN A 16 12.97 -14.87 -17.27
CA GLN A 16 13.68 -14.27 -18.40
C GLN A 16 12.88 -14.57 -19.65
N SER A 17 12.37 -13.52 -20.27
CA SER A 17 11.75 -13.64 -21.59
C SER A 17 12.78 -14.20 -22.57
N LYS A 18 12.56 -15.43 -23.03
CA LYS A 18 13.31 -16.03 -24.15
C LYS A 18 13.11 -15.27 -25.47
N ASN A 19 12.07 -14.43 -25.55
CA ASN A 19 11.70 -13.64 -26.72
C ASN A 19 11.60 -12.15 -26.36
N LYS A 20 12.70 -11.53 -25.92
CA LYS A 20 12.77 -10.06 -25.99
C LYS A 20 12.87 -9.68 -27.47
N SER A 21 11.75 -9.22 -28.03
CA SER A 21 11.75 -8.53 -29.32
C SER A 21 12.76 -7.38 -29.27
N VAL A 22 13.49 -7.15 -30.37
CA VAL A 22 14.46 -6.04 -30.51
C VAL A 22 13.86 -4.70 -30.07
N ILE A 23 12.55 -4.53 -30.28
CA ILE A 23 11.78 -3.33 -29.89
C ILE A 23 11.67 -3.18 -28.37
N SER A 24 11.43 -4.28 -27.64
CA SER A 24 11.34 -4.24 -26.16
C SER A 24 12.68 -3.89 -25.49
N ASN A 25 13.80 -4.29 -26.08
CA ASN A 25 15.13 -3.89 -25.62
C ASN A 25 15.42 -2.40 -25.87
N MET A 26 14.82 -1.81 -26.90
CA MET A 26 15.01 -0.39 -27.24
C MET A 26 14.15 0.54 -26.38
N MET A 27 12.97 0.09 -25.92
CA MET A 27 12.03 0.89 -25.13
C MET A 27 12.29 0.86 -23.61
N ASN A 28 13.29 0.11 -23.14
CA ASN A 28 13.65 0.02 -21.71
C ASN A 28 12.43 -0.28 -20.80
N GLU A 29 11.50 -1.12 -21.28
CA GLU A 29 10.28 -1.42 -20.53
C GLU A 29 10.61 -2.06 -19.16
N PRO A 30 9.95 -1.62 -18.08
CA PRO A 30 10.19 -2.18 -16.76
C PRO A 30 9.82 -3.66 -16.74
N LYS A 31 10.75 -4.49 -16.25
CA LYS A 31 10.55 -5.93 -16.09
C LYS A 31 9.32 -6.16 -15.22
N ARG A 32 8.33 -6.92 -15.73
CA ARG A 32 7.12 -7.25 -14.98
C ARG A 32 7.25 -8.64 -14.36
N PRO A 33 6.90 -8.82 -13.07
CA PRO A 33 6.87 -10.16 -12.48
C PRO A 33 5.74 -10.97 -13.11
N PHE A 34 5.97 -12.26 -13.31
CA PHE A 34 4.90 -13.18 -13.73
C PHE A 34 4.06 -13.63 -12.53
N PHE A 35 4.59 -13.48 -11.32
CA PHE A 35 3.89 -13.74 -10.09
C PHE A 35 4.37 -12.81 -8.97
N THR A 36 3.42 -12.25 -8.22
CA THR A 36 3.67 -11.49 -7.00
C THR A 36 2.95 -12.18 -5.86
N GLY A 37 3.67 -12.49 -4.80
CA GLY A 37 3.13 -13.10 -3.59
C GLY A 37 3.73 -12.49 -2.33
N TYR A 38 3.28 -12.99 -1.18
CA TYR A 38 3.65 -12.45 0.13
C TYR A 38 4.11 -13.55 1.07
N SER A 39 5.04 -13.22 1.97
CA SER A 39 5.63 -14.14 2.96
C SER A 39 6.01 -13.38 4.22
N LYS A 40 6.04 -14.05 5.38
CA LYS A 40 6.54 -13.46 6.64
C LYS A 40 8.07 -13.34 6.67
N GLU A 41 8.75 -14.19 5.90
CA GLU A 41 10.21 -14.23 5.81
C GLU A 41 10.69 -13.97 4.37
N PRO A 42 11.89 -13.38 4.19
CA PRO A 42 12.47 -13.24 2.87
C PRO A 42 12.86 -14.62 2.32
N ILE A 43 12.66 -14.83 1.02
CA ILE A 43 13.11 -16.05 0.36
C ILE A 43 14.62 -16.02 0.23
N LYS A 44 15.29 -17.04 0.76
CA LYS A 44 16.74 -17.22 0.63
C LYS A 44 17.04 -18.11 -0.57
N PRO A 45 17.77 -17.63 -1.60
CA PRO A 45 18.08 -18.41 -2.80
C PRO A 45 18.75 -19.75 -2.50
N ASN A 46 19.64 -19.78 -1.50
CA ASN A 46 20.39 -20.98 -1.12
C ASN A 46 19.49 -22.12 -0.60
N LYS A 47 18.27 -21.81 -0.12
CA LYS A 47 17.29 -22.82 0.33
C LYS A 47 16.46 -23.40 -0.82
N LEU A 48 16.57 -22.86 -2.03
CA LEU A 48 15.81 -23.30 -3.21
C LEU A 48 16.52 -24.41 -4.01
N GLN A 49 17.77 -24.75 -3.68
CA GLN A 49 18.61 -25.71 -4.44
C GLN A 49 18.19 -27.19 -4.36
N GLY A 50 16.93 -27.47 -4.02
CA GLY A 50 16.36 -28.83 -4.00
C GLY A 50 14.84 -28.88 -3.82
N GLY A 51 14.15 -27.73 -3.90
CA GLY A 51 12.70 -27.67 -3.81
C GLY A 51 12.09 -27.47 -5.19
N ASP A 52 11.07 -28.24 -5.54
CA ASP A 52 10.37 -28.12 -6.83
C ASP A 52 9.44 -26.90 -6.89
N PHE A 53 9.09 -26.32 -5.74
CA PHE A 53 8.09 -25.27 -5.61
C PHE A 53 8.45 -24.19 -4.59
N ILE A 54 7.97 -22.97 -4.85
CA ILE A 54 7.93 -21.82 -3.96
C ILE A 54 6.46 -21.57 -3.63
N SER A 55 6.08 -21.66 -2.36
CA SER A 55 4.71 -21.38 -1.89
C SER A 55 4.62 -19.98 -1.31
N LEU A 56 3.70 -19.16 -1.83
CA LEU A 56 3.50 -17.77 -1.39
C LEU A 56 2.02 -17.45 -1.25
N ALA A 57 1.68 -16.57 -0.32
CA ALA A 57 0.32 -16.06 -0.20
C ALA A 57 0.00 -15.14 -1.40
N PRO A 58 -1.15 -15.28 -2.08
CA PRO A 58 -1.51 -14.44 -3.23
C PRO A 58 -1.88 -13.02 -2.82
N SER A 59 -2.26 -12.80 -1.56
CA SER A 59 -2.49 -11.47 -0.96
C SER A 59 -1.94 -11.44 0.47
N PRO A 60 -1.67 -10.25 1.05
CA PRO A 60 -1.11 -10.13 2.39
C PRO A 60 -1.95 -10.78 3.50
N ASP A 61 -3.27 -10.79 3.33
CA ASP A 61 -4.22 -11.29 4.32
C ASP A 61 -4.74 -12.71 3.98
N SER A 62 -4.20 -13.32 2.92
CA SER A 62 -4.62 -14.66 2.53
C SER A 62 -4.05 -15.72 3.47
N ILE A 63 -4.91 -16.64 3.90
CA ILE A 63 -4.52 -17.86 4.61
C ILE A 63 -4.01 -18.92 3.63
N GLU A 64 -4.42 -18.82 2.36
CA GLU A 64 -4.07 -19.77 1.31
C GLU A 64 -2.69 -19.45 0.71
N THR A 65 -2.00 -20.48 0.24
CA THR A 65 -0.74 -20.35 -0.48
C THR A 65 -0.86 -20.88 -1.89
N LYS A 66 -0.22 -20.19 -2.84
CA LYS A 66 -0.06 -20.64 -4.21
C LYS A 66 1.38 -21.08 -4.44
N SER A 67 1.54 -22.28 -5.01
CA SER A 67 2.84 -22.86 -5.33
C SER A 67 3.26 -22.54 -6.75
N VAL A 68 4.48 -22.03 -6.92
CA VAL A 68 5.13 -21.73 -8.20
C VAL A 68 6.33 -22.63 -8.38
N ARG A 69 6.49 -23.25 -9.54
CA ARG A 69 7.65 -24.12 -9.79
C ARG A 69 8.95 -23.32 -9.81
N THR A 70 9.97 -23.80 -9.09
CA THR A 70 11.27 -23.11 -8.96
C THR A 70 11.99 -22.96 -10.30
N TYR A 71 11.92 -23.94 -11.20
CA TYR A 71 12.59 -23.88 -12.51
C TYR A 71 12.13 -22.73 -13.41
N ARG A 72 10.96 -22.12 -13.13
CA ARG A 72 10.42 -20.99 -13.90
C ARG A 72 10.96 -19.63 -13.44
N VAL A 73 11.70 -19.62 -12.35
CA VAL A 73 12.11 -18.40 -11.65
C VAL A 73 13.58 -18.14 -11.94
N ASP A 74 13.84 -17.08 -12.69
CA ASP A 74 15.21 -16.64 -12.98
C ASP A 74 15.68 -15.54 -12.02
N GLU A 75 14.75 -14.76 -11.49
CA GLU A 75 15.04 -13.67 -10.56
C GLU A 75 13.91 -13.55 -9.51
N ILE A 76 14.31 -13.25 -8.28
CA ILE A 76 13.42 -13.06 -7.13
C ILE A 76 13.74 -11.71 -6.50
N ASN A 77 12.76 -10.82 -6.45
CA ASN A 77 12.87 -9.57 -5.70
C ASN A 77 12.09 -9.70 -4.38
N CYS A 78 12.78 -9.41 -3.28
CA CYS A 78 12.24 -9.44 -1.93
C CYS A 78 12.21 -8.02 -1.37
N THR A 79 11.02 -7.44 -1.25
CA THR A 79 10.83 -6.08 -0.75
C THR A 79 10.18 -6.13 0.63
N PRO A 80 10.82 -5.61 1.70
CA PRO A 80 10.21 -5.56 3.01
C PRO A 80 9.06 -4.54 3.01
N ILE A 81 7.90 -4.96 3.49
CA ILE A 81 6.76 -4.09 3.77
C ILE A 81 6.73 -3.87 5.27
N TYR A 82 6.97 -2.63 5.66
CA TYR A 82 6.99 -2.23 7.07
C TYR A 82 5.57 -2.04 7.60
N GLU A 83 5.39 -2.25 8.89
CA GLU A 83 4.21 -1.73 9.57
C GLU A 83 4.24 -0.22 9.43
N GLN A 84 3.23 0.31 8.75
CA GLN A 84 2.95 1.74 8.82
C GLN A 84 2.23 1.96 10.14
N PRO A 85 2.60 2.98 10.92
CA PRO A 85 1.79 3.37 12.05
C PRO A 85 0.39 3.64 11.53
N VAL A 86 -0.59 2.90 12.05
CA VAL A 86 -2.00 3.10 11.72
C VAL A 86 -2.32 4.53 12.15
N ASP A 87 -2.58 5.41 11.18
CA ASP A 87 -3.05 6.75 11.48
C ASP A 87 -4.53 6.64 11.85
N ALA A 88 -4.78 6.22 13.09
CA ALA A 88 -6.12 6.00 13.61
C ALA A 88 -7.00 7.25 13.52
N PHE A 89 -6.39 8.43 13.45
CA PHE A 89 -7.12 9.67 13.19
C PHE A 89 -7.56 9.75 11.72
N ALA A 90 -6.68 9.46 10.76
CA ALA A 90 -7.06 9.38 9.35
C ALA A 90 -8.15 8.32 9.11
N ASP A 91 -8.02 7.12 9.68
CA ASP A 91 -9.01 6.05 9.58
C ASP A 91 -10.38 6.47 10.13
N ALA A 92 -10.40 7.28 11.20
CA ALA A 92 -11.63 7.83 11.75
C ALA A 92 -12.18 9.01 10.92
N ALA A 93 -11.31 9.82 10.33
CA ALA A 93 -11.67 11.02 9.57
C ALA A 93 -12.15 10.71 8.15
N GLU A 94 -11.58 9.72 7.46
CA GLU A 94 -11.90 9.40 6.06
C GLU A 94 -13.40 9.08 5.83
N PRO A 95 -14.07 8.24 6.65
CA PRO A 95 -15.50 8.00 6.50
C PRO A 95 -16.34 9.28 6.67
N LEU A 96 -15.95 10.15 7.60
CA LEU A 96 -16.63 11.43 7.83
C LEU A 96 -16.43 12.39 6.64
N ILE A 97 -15.20 12.48 6.11
CA ILE A 97 -14.88 13.27 4.92
C ILE A 97 -15.68 12.79 3.72
N LYS A 98 -15.75 11.47 3.51
CA LYS A 98 -16.55 10.88 2.44
C LYS A 98 -18.03 11.24 2.58
N TRP A 99 -18.59 11.07 3.77
CA TRP A 99 -19.99 11.42 4.03
C TRP A 99 -20.26 12.91 3.76
N LEU A 100 -19.35 13.80 4.15
CA LEU A 100 -19.48 15.24 3.88
C LEU A 100 -19.48 15.55 2.38
N ASN A 101 -18.62 14.90 1.61
CA ASN A 101 -18.56 15.08 0.16
C ASN A 101 -19.87 14.65 -0.52
N GLU A 102 -20.46 13.56 -0.05
CA GLU A 102 -21.67 12.97 -0.62
C GLU A 102 -22.96 13.68 -0.17
N ASN A 103 -22.98 14.31 1.01
CA ASN A 103 -24.22 14.76 1.67
C ASN A 103 -24.25 16.25 2.06
N ALA A 104 -23.12 16.97 2.01
CA ALA A 104 -23.03 18.36 2.44
C ALA A 104 -22.51 19.28 1.32
N ASN A 105 -22.73 20.59 1.47
CA ASN A 105 -22.18 21.56 0.51
C ASN A 105 -20.67 21.76 0.76
N PRO A 106 -19.87 22.19 -0.24
CA PRO A 106 -18.42 22.36 -0.08
C PRO A 106 -17.96 23.40 0.97
N HIS A 107 -18.87 24.27 1.43
CA HIS A 107 -18.61 25.26 2.48
C HIS A 107 -19.05 24.79 3.87
N SER A 108 -19.51 23.54 3.99
CA SER A 108 -19.82 22.94 5.28
C SER A 108 -18.55 22.63 6.07
N GLN A 109 -18.62 22.80 7.38
CA GLN A 109 -17.59 22.41 8.33
C GLN A 109 -18.18 21.44 9.35
N VAL A 110 -17.38 20.52 9.88
CA VAL A 110 -17.79 19.66 11.00
C VAL A 110 -16.83 19.85 12.16
N VAL A 111 -17.40 20.02 13.36
CA VAL A 111 -16.65 19.99 14.62
C VAL A 111 -17.03 18.72 15.35
N VAL A 112 -16.03 17.88 15.62
CA VAL A 112 -16.20 16.63 16.37
C VAL A 112 -15.58 16.80 17.76
N THR A 113 -16.35 16.42 18.78
CA THR A 113 -15.93 16.39 20.18
C THR A 113 -15.96 14.94 20.68
N SER A 114 -15.53 14.69 21.92
CA SER A 114 -15.58 13.35 22.53
C SER A 114 -16.99 12.79 22.69
N THR A 115 -18.04 13.60 22.58
CA THR A 115 -19.44 13.21 22.86
C THR A 115 -20.42 13.52 21.74
N GLY A 116 -19.98 14.15 20.65
CA GLY A 116 -20.88 14.54 19.57
C GLY A 116 -20.16 15.15 18.36
N ALA A 117 -20.91 15.34 17.28
CA ALA A 117 -20.43 15.98 16.06
C ALA A 117 -21.47 17.00 15.58
N GLU A 118 -21.01 18.20 15.22
CA GLU A 118 -21.85 19.31 14.75
C GLU A 118 -21.50 19.65 13.30
N LEU A 119 -22.51 19.67 12.43
CA LEU A 119 -22.39 20.12 11.03
C LEU A 119 -22.78 21.60 10.94
N LEU A 120 -21.85 22.43 10.51
CA LEU A 120 -21.96 23.88 10.44
C LEU A 120 -22.00 24.32 8.99
N ILE A 121 -22.91 25.24 8.66
CA ILE A 121 -23.01 25.86 7.33
C ILE A 121 -22.87 27.38 7.53
N GLY A 122 -21.83 27.97 6.93
CA GLY A 122 -21.61 29.41 6.97
C GLY A 122 -22.44 30.13 5.91
N GLU A 123 -23.19 31.16 6.30
CA GLU A 123 -23.92 32.01 5.35
C GLU A 123 -23.06 33.17 4.82
N ARG A 124 -22.25 33.80 5.69
CA ARG A 124 -21.28 34.87 5.35
C ARG A 124 -20.04 34.75 6.21
N VAL A 125 -18.87 34.99 5.62
CA VAL A 125 -17.56 34.98 6.31
C VAL A 125 -16.86 36.31 6.04
N TYR A 126 -16.38 36.98 7.10
CA TYR A 126 -15.56 38.19 7.03
C TYR A 126 -14.40 38.07 8.03
N ASN A 127 -13.17 37.97 7.52
CA ASN A 127 -11.97 37.81 8.33
C ASN A 127 -11.31 39.18 8.50
N THR A 128 -10.97 39.57 9.74
CA THR A 128 -10.24 40.81 10.03
C THR A 128 -9.37 40.69 11.26
N GLU A 129 -8.15 41.24 11.19
CA GLU A 129 -7.21 41.33 12.30
C GLU A 129 -7.23 42.71 12.98
N LYS A 130 -8.04 43.65 12.45
CA LYS A 130 -8.10 45.05 12.89
C LYS A 130 -8.36 45.23 14.40
N PHE A 131 -8.95 44.22 15.04
CA PHE A 131 -9.36 44.27 16.44
C PHE A 131 -8.63 43.24 17.32
N LEU A 132 -7.60 42.57 16.79
CA LEU A 132 -6.73 41.73 17.62
C LEU A 132 -5.97 42.63 18.59
N LYS A 133 -6.05 42.31 19.88
CA LYS A 133 -5.25 42.94 20.93
C LYS A 133 -3.94 42.15 21.07
N ASP A 134 -2.84 42.88 21.27
CA ASP A 134 -1.52 42.33 21.56
C ASP A 134 -1.52 41.42 22.80
#